data_AF-A0A0N8HK58-F1
#
_entry.id   AF-A0A0N8HK58-F1
#
_cell.length_a   1.000
_cell.length_b   1.000
_cell.length_c   1.000
_cell.angle_alpha   90.00
_cell.angle_beta   90.00
_cell.angle_gamma   90.00
#
_symmetry.space_group_name_H-M   'P 1'
#
loop_
_entity.id
_entity.type
_entity.pdbx_description
1 polymer ?
#
loop_
_entity_poly.entity_id
_entity_poly.type
_entity_poly.pdbx_seq_one_letter_code
_entity_poly.pdbx_strand_id
1 'polypeptide(L)'
;MRYTLILITFLMSFSPFVAAQNEPQNRPALTEAEQQQGLDKLQEPMYKPLLERYILDELKAVRQDQQKLREDVTKQVAHTQLDTADRALTYTTDTINNVFFIITITASILVLVGWNSLRDVKNKVEDIVNTRVSAITKEYEERLKVLEEKLRERSEEILLNQQKISITNEVHSLWMRANLESDVANKIEIFDEILKRKPEDVEAIAYKADALLEINETGEAIELCNQALEIDSDYGYAYWQRACAYALLHKHADAMADIRMALEYSPNLRNELLHESAFASLHDNDSFNSLLNESA
;
A
#
# COMPACT_ATOMS: atom_id res chain seq x y z
N MET A 1 7.48 48.15 -3.94
CA MET A 1 8.29 48.91 -2.96
C MET A 1 9.74 48.50 -3.18
N ARG A 2 10.61 49.34 -3.77
CA ARG A 2 11.57 50.28 -3.11
C ARG A 2 12.49 49.52 -2.13
N TYR A 3 13.82 49.39 -2.28
CA TYR A 3 14.91 50.42 -2.25
C TYR A 3 16.22 49.82 -2.86
N THR A 4 16.85 50.41 -3.88
CA THR A 4 18.08 51.29 -3.89
C THR A 4 19.35 50.71 -3.22
N LEU A 5 20.44 50.40 -3.94
CA LEU A 5 21.56 51.26 -4.43
C LEU A 5 22.58 51.63 -3.33
N ILE A 6 23.88 51.33 -3.53
CA ILE A 6 25.01 52.28 -3.49
C ILE A 6 26.37 51.55 -3.64
N LEU A 7 27.06 51.96 -4.71
CA LEU A 7 28.45 51.80 -5.10
C LEU A 7 29.29 52.86 -4.35
N ILE A 8 30.57 52.64 -4.05
CA ILE A 8 31.62 53.69 -4.09
C ILE A 8 33.01 53.04 -4.03
N THR A 9 33.70 53.19 -5.15
CA THR A 9 35.14 53.12 -5.35
C THR A 9 35.78 54.44 -4.89
N PHE A 10 36.99 54.42 -4.33
CA PHE A 10 37.79 55.64 -4.16
C PHE A 10 39.22 55.44 -4.66
N LEU A 11 39.63 56.39 -5.51
CA LEU A 11 40.83 56.43 -6.33
C LEU A 11 41.88 57.37 -5.71
N MET A 12 43.13 57.13 -6.10
CA MET A 12 44.35 57.96 -6.02
C MET A 12 44.24 59.45 -5.63
N SER A 13 45.27 59.92 -4.91
CA SER A 13 45.97 61.18 -5.26
C SER A 13 47.39 61.23 -4.68
N PHE A 14 48.24 62.00 -5.34
CA PHE A 14 49.70 61.90 -5.45
C PHE A 14 50.30 63.29 -5.11
N SER A 15 51.28 63.31 -4.20
CA SER A 15 52.43 64.26 -4.03
C SER A 15 52.15 65.79 -3.84
N PRO A 16 53.14 66.72 -3.66
CA PRO A 16 54.61 66.59 -3.44
C PRO A 16 55.26 67.52 -2.36
N PHE A 17 56.52 67.18 -2.03
CA PHE A 17 57.74 67.99 -1.90
C PHE A 17 57.64 69.54 -1.82
N VAL A 18 58.27 70.13 -0.79
CA VAL A 18 58.72 71.54 -0.77
C VAL A 18 60.17 71.60 -0.26
N ALA A 19 61.06 72.11 -1.10
CA ALA A 19 62.40 72.56 -0.76
C ALA A 19 62.42 74.09 -0.79
N ALA A 20 63.13 74.73 0.16
CA ALA A 20 63.46 76.15 0.07
C ALA A 20 64.86 76.39 0.67
N GLN A 21 65.78 76.78 -0.22
CA GLN A 21 67.09 77.35 0.06
C GLN A 21 66.94 78.84 0.40
N ASN A 22 67.81 79.38 1.25
CA ASN A 22 68.11 80.82 1.31
C ASN A 22 69.62 81.00 1.52
N GLU A 23 70.22 81.81 0.66
CA GLU A 23 71.64 82.19 0.61
C GLU A 23 71.73 83.75 0.70
N PRO A 24 72.91 84.39 0.53
CA PRO A 24 73.78 84.95 1.57
C PRO A 24 73.64 86.48 1.78
N GLN A 25 74.24 87.02 2.86
CA GLN A 25 74.48 88.47 2.99
C GLN A 25 75.95 88.82 3.23
N ASN A 26 76.44 89.60 2.28
CA ASN A 26 77.75 90.20 2.11
C ASN A 26 77.89 91.43 3.04
N ARG A 27 79.00 91.58 3.78
CA ARG A 27 79.41 92.86 4.39
C ARG A 27 80.74 93.33 3.78
N PRO A 28 80.94 94.65 3.61
CA PRO A 28 81.94 95.22 2.72
C PRO A 28 83.30 95.42 3.39
N ALA A 29 84.31 95.56 2.52
CA ALA A 29 85.73 95.74 2.82
C ALA A 29 86.05 97.02 3.61
N LEU A 30 86.96 96.86 4.58
CA LEU A 30 87.75 97.93 5.20
C LEU A 30 89.09 98.09 4.45
N THR A 31 89.64 99.28 4.60
CA THR A 31 90.48 100.04 3.67
C THR A 31 91.98 99.73 3.74
N GLU A 32 92.68 99.97 2.63
CA GLU A 32 94.12 99.73 2.36
C GLU A 32 95.12 100.43 3.31
N ALA A 33 94.68 101.22 4.29
CA ALA A 33 95.52 101.92 5.26
C ALA A 33 95.65 101.22 6.64
N GLU A 34 94.81 100.22 6.95
CA GLU A 34 94.96 99.40 8.15
C GLU A 34 95.64 98.04 7.84
N GLN A 35 95.90 97.79 6.55
CA GLN A 35 96.64 96.66 5.98
C GLN A 35 98.19 96.79 6.08
N GLN A 36 98.75 97.73 6.85
CA GLN A 36 100.21 97.91 6.89
C GLN A 36 100.85 97.89 8.30
N GLN A 37 100.08 97.78 9.38
CA GLN A 37 100.66 97.81 10.75
C GLN A 37 100.57 96.50 11.55
N GLY A 38 99.85 95.47 11.06
CA GLY A 38 99.86 94.13 11.66
C GLY A 38 100.71 93.09 10.91
N LEU A 39 101.14 93.43 9.68
CA LEU A 39 101.75 92.50 8.71
C LEU A 39 103.27 92.33 8.85
N ASP A 40 103.93 93.07 9.74
CA ASP A 40 105.38 92.97 9.99
C ASP A 40 105.76 92.13 11.23
N LYS A 41 104.81 91.43 11.87
CA LYS A 41 105.08 90.70 13.13
C LYS A 41 104.51 89.29 13.27
N LEU A 42 104.15 88.60 12.20
CA LEU A 42 103.70 87.19 12.28
C LEU A 42 104.45 86.30 11.28
N GLN A 43 105.78 86.28 11.38
CA GLN A 43 106.61 85.16 10.94
C GLN A 43 106.51 84.05 11.99
N GLU A 44 105.55 83.14 11.83
CA GLU A 44 105.57 81.73 12.26
C GLU A 44 104.20 81.08 11.95
N PRO A 45 104.15 79.77 11.60
CA PRO A 45 102.90 79.10 11.29
C PRO A 45 101.99 79.08 12.52
N MET A 46 100.86 79.80 12.45
CA MET A 46 99.83 79.94 13.49
C MET A 46 99.03 78.66 13.80
N TYR A 47 99.50 77.48 13.36
CA TYR A 47 98.93 76.19 13.73
C TYR A 47 100.03 75.15 13.97
N LYS A 48 100.10 74.67 15.21
CA LYS A 48 101.01 73.60 15.63
C LYS A 48 100.49 72.25 15.06
N PRO A 49 101.35 71.35 14.56
CA PRO A 49 100.95 70.04 14.02
C PRO A 49 100.10 69.19 14.98
N LEU A 50 100.21 69.46 16.28
CA LEU A 50 99.50 68.73 17.34
C LEU A 50 98.00 69.09 17.44
N LEU A 51 97.60 70.32 17.10
CA LEU A 51 96.21 70.76 17.24
C LEU A 51 95.31 70.21 16.13
N GLU A 52 95.83 70.14 14.90
CA GLU A 52 95.14 69.51 13.76
C GLU A 52 94.87 68.03 14.04
N ARG A 53 95.86 67.33 14.61
CA ARG A 53 95.71 65.93 15.01
C ARG A 53 94.67 65.74 16.11
N TYR A 54 94.67 66.61 17.13
CA TYR A 54 93.66 66.55 18.20
C TYR A 54 92.24 66.77 17.68
N ILE A 55 92.02 67.77 16.81
CA ILE A 55 90.70 68.02 16.21
C ILE A 55 90.28 66.84 15.31
N LEU A 56 91.21 66.25 14.57
CA LEU A 56 90.95 65.05 13.77
C LEU A 56 90.62 63.84 14.64
N ASP A 57 91.30 63.66 15.77
CA ASP A 57 91.04 62.58 16.71
C ASP A 57 89.68 62.74 17.41
N GLU A 58 89.30 63.96 17.81
CA GLU A 58 87.97 64.29 18.35
C GLU A 58 86.87 64.13 17.28
N LEU A 59 87.08 64.57 16.04
CA LEU A 59 86.14 64.35 14.93
C LEU A 59 85.99 62.86 14.60
N LYS A 60 87.09 62.10 14.70
CA LYS A 60 87.08 60.65 14.52
C LYS A 60 86.32 59.98 15.66
N ALA A 61 86.53 60.40 16.91
CA ALA A 61 85.79 59.91 18.07
C ALA A 61 84.29 60.23 17.94
N VAL A 62 83.92 61.47 17.63
CA VAL A 62 82.53 61.87 17.38
C VAL A 62 81.92 61.08 16.22
N ARG A 63 82.65 60.84 15.13
CA ARG A 63 82.15 60.02 14.02
C ARG A 63 81.94 58.56 14.43
N GLN A 64 82.85 58.01 15.24
CA GLN A 64 82.71 56.66 15.80
C GLN A 64 81.52 56.58 16.76
N ASP A 65 81.30 57.59 17.59
CA ASP A 65 80.17 57.66 18.51
C ASP A 65 78.85 57.84 17.76
N GLN A 66 78.82 58.67 16.70
CA GLN A 66 77.67 58.79 15.81
C GLN A 66 77.38 57.47 15.06
N GLN A 67 78.41 56.72 14.67
CA GLN A 67 78.25 55.40 14.07
C GLN A 67 77.69 54.38 15.07
N LYS A 68 78.24 54.32 16.29
CA LYS A 68 77.73 53.45 17.37
C LYS A 68 76.29 53.80 17.75
N LEU A 69 75.99 55.07 17.93
CA LEU A 69 74.63 55.53 18.22
C LEU A 69 73.66 55.15 17.09
N ARG A 70 74.06 55.31 15.83
CA ARG A 70 73.26 54.86 14.69
C ARG A 70 73.05 53.35 14.72
N GLU A 71 74.08 52.57 15.05
CA GLU A 71 73.99 51.11 15.16
C GLU A 71 73.05 50.68 16.30
N ASP A 72 73.14 51.32 17.47
CA ASP A 72 72.27 51.02 18.61
C ASP A 72 70.82 51.42 18.33
N VAL A 73 70.61 52.60 17.72
CA VAL A 73 69.27 53.05 17.30
C VAL A 73 68.71 52.13 16.22
N THR A 74 69.49 51.71 15.22
CA THR A 74 69.00 50.78 14.19
C THR A 74 68.70 49.41 14.77
N LYS A 75 69.52 48.89 15.69
CA LYS A 75 69.24 47.65 16.42
C LYS A 75 67.97 47.75 17.25
N GLN A 76 67.78 48.85 17.98
CA GLN A 76 66.60 49.05 18.82
C GLN A 76 65.33 49.20 17.97
N VAL A 77 65.38 49.99 16.90
CA VAL A 77 64.25 50.12 15.96
C VAL A 77 63.94 48.78 15.31
N ALA A 78 64.94 48.03 14.82
CA ALA A 78 64.75 46.70 14.26
C ALA A 78 64.14 45.73 15.28
N HIS A 79 64.63 45.71 16.53
CA HIS A 79 64.07 44.87 17.60
C HIS A 79 62.62 45.24 17.92
N THR A 80 62.29 46.52 18.01
CA THR A 80 60.90 46.95 18.25
C THR A 80 59.99 46.60 17.08
N GLN A 81 60.46 46.74 15.83
CA GLN A 81 59.69 46.33 14.66
C GLN A 81 59.45 44.82 14.66
N LEU A 82 60.48 44.02 14.97
CA LEU A 82 60.34 42.56 15.11
C LEU A 82 59.37 42.18 16.23
N ASP A 83 59.45 42.80 17.41
CA ASP A 83 58.53 42.53 18.53
C ASP A 83 57.08 42.94 18.18
N THR A 84 56.89 44.08 17.49
CA THR A 84 55.55 44.45 17.02
C THR A 84 55.01 43.50 15.94
N ALA A 85 55.87 43.00 15.04
CA ALA A 85 55.50 42.03 14.04
C ALA A 85 55.16 40.67 14.67
N ASP A 86 55.96 40.19 15.63
CA ASP A 86 55.73 38.93 16.35
C ASP A 86 54.44 38.96 17.17
N ARG A 87 54.13 40.08 17.85
CA ARG A 87 52.85 40.25 18.56
C ARG A 87 51.68 40.26 17.60
N ALA A 88 51.79 40.94 16.46
CA ALA A 88 50.75 40.94 15.44
C ALA A 88 50.54 39.52 14.85
N LEU A 89 51.62 38.80 14.57
CA LEU A 89 51.57 37.43 14.08
C LEU A 89 50.94 36.47 15.10
N THR A 90 51.31 36.59 16.37
CA THR A 90 50.73 35.77 17.45
C THR A 90 49.24 36.05 17.59
N TYR A 91 48.83 37.33 17.60
CA TYR A 91 47.42 37.70 17.64
C TYR A 91 46.64 37.17 16.44
N THR A 92 47.18 37.27 15.22
CA THR A 92 46.53 36.70 14.02
C THR A 92 46.45 35.18 14.09
N THR A 93 47.47 34.51 14.61
CA THR A 93 47.48 33.06 14.76
C THR A 93 46.45 32.60 15.79
N ASP A 94 46.39 33.26 16.94
CA ASP A 94 45.43 32.95 18.01
C ASP A 94 43.98 33.21 17.57
N THR A 95 43.73 34.31 16.87
CA THR A 95 42.40 34.62 16.31
C THR A 95 41.98 33.63 15.22
N ILE A 96 42.89 33.26 14.31
CA ILE A 96 42.64 32.23 13.30
C ILE A 96 42.33 30.89 13.96
N ASN A 97 43.14 30.46 14.94
CA ASN A 97 42.90 29.21 15.67
C ASN A 97 41.54 29.23 16.40
N ASN A 98 41.22 30.31 17.10
CA ASN A 98 39.94 30.44 17.80
C ASN A 98 38.74 30.37 16.85
N VAL A 99 38.81 31.04 15.69
CA VAL A 99 37.77 30.94 14.66
C VAL A 99 37.66 29.52 14.12
N PHE A 100 38.79 28.85 13.89
CA PHE A 100 38.81 27.46 13.43
C PHE A 100 38.17 26.50 14.44
N PHE A 101 38.44 26.68 15.73
CA PHE A 101 37.80 25.90 16.80
C PHE A 101 36.29 26.15 16.85
N ILE A 102 35.82 27.40 16.74
CA ILE A 102 34.38 27.71 16.73
C ILE A 102 33.70 27.04 15.54
N ILE A 103 34.29 27.11 14.34
CA ILE A 103 33.75 26.45 13.14
C ILE A 103 33.71 24.93 13.34
N THR A 104 34.77 24.35 13.88
CA THR A 104 34.86 22.90 14.11
C THR A 104 33.81 22.43 15.11
N ILE A 105 33.67 23.12 16.24
CA ILE A 105 32.63 22.83 17.25
C ILE A 105 31.24 22.93 16.62
N THR A 106 30.99 24.00 15.87
CA THR A 106 29.69 24.22 15.19
C THR A 106 29.40 23.11 14.17
N ALA A 107 30.39 22.74 13.36
CA ALA A 107 30.25 21.66 12.38
C ALA A 107 30.01 20.29 13.05
N SER A 108 30.74 19.98 14.13
CA SER A 108 30.53 18.76 14.91
C SER A 108 29.12 18.70 15.50
N ILE A 109 28.62 19.81 16.06
CA ILE A 109 27.25 19.89 16.56
C ILE A 109 26.25 19.65 15.43
N LEU A 110 26.44 20.28 14.28
CA LEU A 110 25.54 20.18 13.14
C LEU A 110 25.49 18.74 12.58
N VAL A 111 26.62 18.05 12.51
CA VAL A 111 26.67 16.63 12.11
C VAL A 111 25.94 15.74 13.12
N LEU A 112 26.13 15.97 14.42
CA LEU A 112 25.51 15.17 15.48
C LEU A 112 23.98 15.34 15.48
N VAL A 113 23.50 16.58 15.34
CA VAL A 113 22.07 16.90 15.19
C VAL A 113 21.52 16.31 13.88
N GLY A 114 22.25 16.46 12.77
CA GLY A 114 21.85 15.92 11.47
C GLY A 114 21.73 14.40 11.46
N TRP A 115 22.67 13.69 12.10
CA TRP A 115 22.64 12.23 12.24
C TRP A 115 21.43 11.77 13.06
N ASN A 116 21.16 12.42 14.19
CA ASN A 116 19.98 12.11 14.99
C ASN A 116 18.68 12.34 14.20
N SER A 117 18.57 13.46 13.47
CA SER A 117 17.41 13.74 12.62
C SER A 117 17.23 12.71 11.50
N LEU A 118 18.30 12.30 10.81
CA LEU A 118 18.20 11.28 9.76
C LEU A 118 17.73 9.94 10.33
N ARG A 119 18.28 9.55 11.49
CA ARG A 119 17.89 8.32 12.17
C ARG A 119 16.41 8.36 12.59
N ASP A 120 15.95 9.48 13.13
CA ASP A 120 14.55 9.64 13.52
C ASP A 120 13.60 9.59 12.31
N VAL A 121 14.00 10.19 11.18
CA VAL A 121 13.24 10.09 9.93
C VAL A 121 13.18 8.64 9.44
N LYS A 122 14.32 7.92 9.43
CA LYS A 122 14.36 6.50 9.03
C LYS A 122 13.42 5.67 9.90
N ASN A 123 13.51 5.81 11.23
CA ASN A 123 12.68 5.05 12.17
C ASN A 123 11.19 5.36 11.97
N LYS A 124 10.81 6.63 11.83
CA LYS A 124 9.41 7.01 11.54
C LYS A 124 8.90 6.45 10.22
N VAL A 125 9.72 6.49 9.17
CA VAL A 125 9.36 5.92 7.87
C VAL A 125 9.15 4.41 7.99
N GLU A 126 10.06 3.72 8.67
CA GLU A 126 9.95 2.28 8.94
C GLU A 126 8.66 1.93 9.71
N ASP A 127 8.34 2.68 10.77
CA ASP A 127 7.11 2.51 11.53
C ASP A 127 5.85 2.74 10.67
N ILE A 128 5.81 3.81 9.88
CA ILE A 128 4.68 4.12 8.99
C ILE A 128 4.51 3.02 7.94
N VAL A 129 5.61 2.58 7.33
CA VAL A 129 5.60 1.52 6.32
C VAL A 129 5.11 0.22 6.95
N ASN A 130 5.67 -0.20 8.08
CA ASN A 130 5.26 -1.42 8.77
C ASN A 130 3.77 -1.39 9.16
N THR A 131 3.29 -0.25 9.66
CA THR A 131 1.89 -0.09 10.05
C THR A 131 0.96 -0.15 8.83
N ARG A 132 1.31 0.53 7.73
CA ARG A 132 0.51 0.50 6.49
C ARG A 132 0.54 -0.87 5.84
N VAL A 133 1.70 -1.51 5.75
CA VAL A 133 1.84 -2.86 5.21
C VAL A 133 1.00 -3.83 6.03
N SER A 134 1.08 -3.78 7.36
CA SER A 134 0.28 -4.63 8.25
C SER A 134 -1.23 -4.41 8.06
N ALA A 135 -1.67 -3.15 7.94
CA ALA A 135 -3.07 -2.83 7.69
C ALA A 135 -3.54 -3.39 6.34
N ILE A 136 -2.75 -3.21 5.28
CA ILE A 136 -3.03 -3.73 3.94
C ILE A 136 -3.06 -5.26 3.95
N THR A 137 -2.08 -5.92 4.58
CA THR A 137 -2.04 -7.39 4.65
C THR A 137 -3.27 -7.93 5.37
N LYS A 138 -3.70 -7.27 6.46
CA LYS A 138 -4.90 -7.67 7.21
C LYS A 138 -6.17 -7.50 6.38
N GLU A 139 -6.27 -6.41 5.63
CA GLU A 139 -7.41 -6.19 4.73
C GLU A 139 -7.46 -7.24 3.61
N TYR A 140 -6.32 -7.58 3.01
CA TYR A 140 -6.26 -8.64 1.99
C TYR A 140 -6.55 -10.02 2.57
N GLU A 141 -6.06 -10.33 3.78
CA GLU A 141 -6.36 -11.59 4.47
C GLU A 141 -7.87 -11.72 4.70
N GLU A 142 -8.54 -10.66 5.14
CA GLU A 142 -9.99 -10.67 5.36
C GLU A 142 -10.77 -10.84 4.05
N ARG A 143 -10.38 -10.10 3.00
CA ARG A 143 -11.00 -10.25 1.67
C ARG A 143 -10.80 -11.66 1.11
N LEU A 144 -9.63 -12.25 1.32
CA LEU A 144 -9.32 -13.61 0.89
C LEU A 144 -10.19 -14.63 1.63
N LYS A 145 -10.35 -14.50 2.95
CA LYS A 145 -11.23 -15.36 3.75
C LYS A 145 -12.68 -15.30 3.26
N VAL A 146 -13.20 -14.10 3.00
CA VAL A 146 -14.56 -13.93 2.47
C VAL A 146 -14.71 -14.57 1.09
N LEU A 147 -13.69 -14.46 0.24
CA LEU A 147 -13.70 -15.09 -1.09
C LEU A 147 -13.63 -16.61 -0.99
N GLU A 148 -12.76 -17.15 -0.14
CA GLU A 148 -12.61 -18.58 0.12
C GLU A 148 -13.92 -19.18 0.61
N GLU A 149 -14.57 -18.54 1.57
CA GLU A 149 -15.86 -19.01 2.09
C GLU A 149 -16.96 -19.02 1.02
N LYS A 150 -17.04 -17.96 0.20
CA LYS A 150 -17.99 -17.92 -0.93
C LYS A 150 -17.71 -18.99 -1.97
N LEU A 151 -16.44 -19.26 -2.26
CA LEU A 151 -16.05 -20.32 -3.19
C LEU A 151 -16.39 -21.70 -2.63
N ARG A 152 -16.20 -21.91 -1.32
CA ARG A 152 -16.57 -23.14 -0.62
C ARG A 152 -18.09 -23.37 -0.68
N GLU A 153 -18.88 -22.39 -0.28
CA GLU A 153 -20.35 -22.45 -0.36
C GLU A 153 -20.82 -22.76 -1.78
N ARG A 154 -20.28 -22.03 -2.77
CA ARG A 154 -20.65 -22.26 -4.17
C ARG A 154 -20.23 -23.64 -4.68
N SER A 155 -19.08 -24.15 -4.23
CA SER A 155 -18.62 -25.50 -4.55
C SER A 155 -19.54 -26.57 -3.97
N GLU A 156 -19.99 -26.40 -2.73
CA GLU A 156 -20.96 -27.29 -2.06
C GLU A 156 -22.30 -27.28 -2.81
N GLU A 157 -22.82 -26.11 -3.21
CA GLU A 157 -24.04 -26.00 -4.02
C GLU A 157 -23.91 -26.72 -5.37
N ILE A 158 -22.77 -26.57 -6.06
CA ILE A 158 -22.54 -27.23 -7.35
C ILE A 158 -22.55 -28.74 -7.18
N LEU A 159 -21.91 -29.26 -6.14
CA LEU A 159 -21.87 -30.70 -5.87
C LEU A 159 -23.27 -31.25 -5.58
N LEU A 160 -24.04 -30.57 -4.73
CA LEU A 160 -25.43 -30.93 -4.43
C LEU A 160 -26.31 -30.91 -5.68
N ASN A 161 -26.17 -29.87 -6.52
CA ASN A 161 -26.90 -29.77 -7.78
C ASN A 161 -26.51 -30.87 -8.76
N GLN A 162 -25.22 -31.20 -8.87
CA GLN A 162 -24.74 -32.28 -9.72
C GLN A 162 -25.30 -33.63 -9.25
N GLN A 163 -25.31 -33.89 -7.94
CA GLN A 163 -25.92 -35.10 -7.37
C GLN A 163 -27.43 -35.16 -7.69
N LYS A 164 -28.15 -34.05 -7.50
CA LYS A 164 -29.59 -33.97 -7.81
C LYS A 164 -29.88 -34.22 -9.30
N ILE A 165 -29.07 -33.66 -10.20
CA ILE A 165 -29.16 -33.90 -11.65
C ILE A 165 -28.90 -35.38 -11.96
N SER A 166 -27.88 -35.99 -11.35
CA SER A 166 -27.59 -37.42 -11.52
C SER A 166 -28.78 -38.28 -11.13
N ILE A 167 -29.33 -38.08 -9.93
CA ILE A 167 -30.50 -38.84 -9.45
C ILE A 167 -31.70 -38.62 -10.37
N THR A 168 -31.94 -37.39 -10.81
CA THR A 168 -33.07 -37.07 -11.71
C THR A 168 -32.91 -37.77 -13.06
N ASN A 169 -31.71 -37.77 -13.64
CA ASN A 169 -31.44 -38.44 -14.91
C ASN A 169 -31.53 -39.98 -14.78
N GLU A 170 -31.02 -40.55 -13.68
CA GLU A 170 -31.16 -41.97 -13.37
C GLU A 170 -32.64 -42.36 -13.27
N VAL A 171 -33.42 -41.64 -12.47
CA VAL A 171 -34.87 -41.87 -12.35
C VAL A 171 -35.57 -41.74 -13.69
N HIS A 172 -35.24 -40.73 -14.49
CA HIS A 172 -35.81 -40.58 -15.83
C HIS A 172 -35.48 -41.77 -16.75
N SER A 173 -34.24 -42.27 -16.70
CA SER A 173 -33.84 -43.45 -17.47
C SER A 173 -34.58 -44.72 -17.03
N LEU A 174 -34.84 -44.86 -15.73
CA LEU A 174 -35.62 -45.96 -15.17
C LEU A 174 -37.09 -45.86 -15.60
N TRP A 175 -37.68 -44.66 -15.59
CA TRP A 175 -39.03 -44.42 -16.12
C TRP A 175 -39.15 -44.82 -17.59
N MET A 176 -38.19 -44.41 -18.42
CA MET A 176 -38.16 -44.82 -19.82
C MET A 176 -38.08 -46.35 -19.97
N ARG A 177 -37.27 -47.01 -19.13
CA ARG A 177 -37.15 -48.47 -19.13
C ARG A 177 -38.45 -49.15 -18.70
N ALA A 178 -39.08 -48.70 -17.62
CA ALA A 178 -40.35 -49.22 -17.13
C ALA A 178 -41.46 -49.15 -18.19
N ASN A 179 -41.50 -48.05 -18.98
CA ASN A 179 -42.47 -47.86 -20.05
C ASN A 179 -42.24 -48.77 -21.28
N LEU A 180 -41.04 -49.29 -21.46
CA LEU A 180 -40.70 -50.20 -22.56
C LEU A 180 -40.74 -51.68 -22.14
N GLU A 181 -40.70 -51.95 -20.84
CA GLU A 181 -40.71 -53.30 -20.29
C GLU A 181 -42.10 -53.92 -20.44
N SER A 182 -42.15 -55.12 -21.00
CA SER A 182 -43.42 -55.84 -21.19
C SER A 182 -43.73 -56.81 -20.05
N ASP A 183 -42.70 -57.23 -19.31
CA ASP A 183 -42.86 -58.11 -18.15
C ASP A 183 -43.17 -57.30 -16.90
N VAL A 184 -44.34 -57.55 -16.32
CA VAL A 184 -44.86 -56.83 -15.16
C VAL A 184 -43.96 -57.02 -13.93
N ALA A 185 -43.37 -58.21 -13.76
CA ALA A 185 -42.46 -58.47 -12.64
C ALA A 185 -41.23 -57.57 -12.71
N ASN A 186 -40.62 -57.44 -13.90
CA ASN A 186 -39.49 -56.55 -14.12
C ASN A 186 -39.90 -55.06 -14.00
N LYS A 187 -41.12 -54.70 -14.42
CA LYS A 187 -41.67 -53.34 -14.26
C LYS A 187 -41.76 -52.95 -12.78
N ILE A 188 -42.22 -53.86 -11.92
CA ILE A 188 -42.27 -53.67 -10.46
C ILE A 188 -40.86 -53.48 -9.88
N GLU A 189 -39.89 -54.31 -10.29
CA GLU A 189 -38.49 -54.16 -9.85
C GLU A 189 -37.90 -52.79 -10.23
N ILE A 190 -38.21 -52.30 -11.44
CA ILE A 190 -37.76 -50.97 -11.89
C ILE A 190 -38.40 -49.86 -11.03
N PHE A 191 -39.69 -49.97 -10.70
CA PHE A 191 -40.32 -49.01 -9.79
C PHE A 191 -39.73 -49.08 -8.38
N ASP A 192 -39.34 -50.25 -7.89
CA ASP A 192 -38.60 -50.37 -6.64
C ASP A 192 -37.23 -49.68 -6.69
N GLU A 193 -36.54 -49.73 -7.84
CA GLU A 193 -35.31 -48.95 -8.04
C GLU A 193 -35.57 -47.45 -8.04
N ILE A 194 -36.65 -46.98 -8.69
CA ILE A 194 -37.06 -45.56 -8.67
C ILE A 194 -37.35 -45.11 -7.23
N LEU A 195 -38.13 -45.89 -6.48
CA LEU A 195 -38.51 -45.57 -5.11
C LEU A 195 -37.34 -45.64 -4.13
N LYS A 196 -36.32 -46.48 -4.38
CA LYS A 196 -35.05 -46.43 -3.62
C LYS A 196 -34.30 -45.09 -3.81
N ARG A 197 -34.44 -44.44 -4.96
CA ARG A 197 -33.80 -43.15 -5.27
C ARG A 197 -34.67 -41.97 -4.87
N LYS A 198 -35.99 -42.08 -5.02
CA LYS A 198 -37.00 -41.10 -4.64
C LYS A 198 -38.16 -41.80 -3.90
N PRO A 199 -38.06 -41.98 -2.58
CA PRO A 199 -39.06 -42.71 -1.80
C PRO A 199 -40.46 -42.08 -1.78
N GLU A 200 -40.53 -40.77 -2.03
CA GLU A 200 -41.76 -39.97 -1.99
C GLU A 200 -42.31 -39.68 -3.40
N ASP A 201 -41.86 -40.41 -4.42
CA ASP A 201 -42.34 -40.25 -5.79
C ASP A 201 -43.73 -40.89 -5.94
N VAL A 202 -44.77 -40.09 -5.72
CA VAL A 202 -46.19 -40.50 -5.73
C VAL A 202 -46.58 -41.17 -7.07
N GLU A 203 -46.04 -40.65 -8.17
CA GLU A 203 -46.27 -41.21 -9.50
C GLU A 203 -45.71 -42.63 -9.57
N ALA A 204 -44.44 -42.83 -9.18
CA ALA A 204 -43.83 -44.16 -9.17
C ALA A 204 -44.56 -45.15 -8.24
N ILE A 205 -45.07 -44.70 -7.09
CA ILE A 205 -45.89 -45.54 -6.18
C ILE A 205 -47.18 -45.97 -6.87
N ALA A 206 -47.91 -45.05 -7.51
CA ALA A 206 -49.17 -45.35 -8.17
C ALA A 206 -48.99 -46.26 -9.40
N TYR A 207 -47.95 -46.04 -10.19
CA TYR A 207 -47.62 -46.93 -11.33
C TYR A 207 -47.09 -48.30 -10.88
N LYS A 208 -46.47 -48.40 -9.71
CA LYS A 208 -46.17 -49.70 -9.09
C LYS A 208 -47.46 -50.42 -8.66
N ALA A 209 -48.42 -49.69 -8.09
CA ALA A 209 -49.73 -50.26 -7.73
C ALA A 209 -50.47 -50.78 -8.97
N ASP A 210 -50.47 -50.01 -10.07
CA ASP A 210 -50.99 -50.43 -11.37
C ASP A 210 -50.37 -51.76 -11.84
N ALA A 211 -49.03 -51.86 -11.83
CA ALA A 211 -48.33 -53.08 -12.17
C ALA A 211 -48.69 -54.26 -11.24
N LEU A 212 -48.92 -54.02 -9.94
CA LEU A 212 -49.38 -55.07 -9.02
C LEU A 212 -50.81 -55.53 -9.32
N LEU A 213 -51.68 -54.64 -9.79
CA LEU A 213 -53.02 -55.01 -10.23
C LEU A 213 -53.00 -55.91 -11.47
N GLU A 214 -52.08 -55.68 -12.40
CA GLU A 214 -51.90 -56.55 -13.57
C GLU A 214 -51.54 -58.01 -13.19
N ILE A 215 -50.80 -58.22 -12.08
CA ILE A 215 -50.52 -59.56 -11.54
C ILE A 215 -51.53 -60.03 -10.47
N ASN A 216 -52.63 -59.29 -10.29
CA ASN A 216 -53.73 -59.58 -9.37
C ASN A 216 -53.37 -59.51 -7.87
N GLU A 217 -52.27 -58.83 -7.52
CA GLU A 217 -51.86 -58.55 -6.12
C GLU A 217 -52.59 -57.32 -5.58
N THR A 218 -53.93 -57.41 -5.53
CA THR A 218 -54.84 -56.30 -5.20
C THR A 218 -54.65 -55.74 -3.79
N GLY A 219 -54.25 -56.57 -2.82
CA GLY A 219 -54.02 -56.13 -1.44
C GLY A 219 -52.85 -55.16 -1.31
N GLU A 220 -51.70 -55.53 -1.89
CA GLU A 220 -50.50 -54.68 -1.86
C GLU A 220 -50.71 -53.40 -2.68
N ALA A 221 -51.44 -53.47 -3.80
CA ALA A 221 -51.78 -52.30 -4.60
C ALA A 221 -52.59 -51.26 -3.80
N ILE A 222 -53.55 -51.69 -2.97
CA ILE A 222 -54.34 -50.79 -2.11
C ILE A 222 -53.45 -50.10 -1.08
N GLU A 223 -52.54 -50.83 -0.44
CA GLU A 223 -51.60 -50.26 0.53
C GLU A 223 -50.70 -49.21 -0.11
N LEU A 224 -50.17 -49.48 -1.32
CA LEU A 224 -49.38 -48.49 -2.06
C LEU A 224 -50.22 -47.28 -2.46
N CYS A 225 -51.47 -47.45 -2.89
CA CYS A 225 -52.35 -46.32 -3.20
C CYS A 225 -52.65 -45.49 -1.95
N ASN A 226 -52.86 -46.13 -0.80
CA ASN A 226 -53.02 -45.41 0.48
C ASN A 226 -51.76 -44.62 0.83
N GLN A 227 -50.58 -45.22 0.67
CA GLN A 227 -49.30 -44.53 0.87
C GLN A 227 -49.14 -43.34 -0.08
N ALA A 228 -49.48 -43.49 -1.36
CA ALA A 228 -49.45 -42.40 -2.34
C ALA A 228 -50.35 -41.24 -1.91
N LEU A 229 -51.55 -41.55 -1.40
CA LEU A 229 -52.53 -40.56 -0.93
C LEU A 229 -52.19 -39.93 0.43
N GLU A 230 -51.35 -40.59 1.25
CA GLU A 230 -50.78 -39.96 2.44
C GLU A 230 -49.73 -38.90 2.09
N ILE A 231 -49.00 -39.09 0.98
CA ILE A 231 -47.99 -38.15 0.50
C ILE A 231 -48.64 -37.00 -0.28
N ASP A 232 -49.56 -37.32 -1.20
CA ASP A 232 -50.34 -36.37 -1.98
C ASP A 232 -51.82 -36.80 -2.02
N SER A 233 -52.62 -36.16 -1.17
CA SER A 233 -54.05 -36.44 -1.04
C SER A 233 -54.89 -36.07 -2.25
N ASP A 234 -54.32 -35.27 -3.16
CA ASP A 234 -55.01 -34.74 -4.34
C ASP A 234 -54.56 -35.48 -5.62
N TYR A 235 -53.74 -36.54 -5.48
CA TYR A 235 -53.25 -37.31 -6.62
C TYR A 235 -54.33 -38.23 -7.19
N GLY A 236 -55.08 -37.73 -8.18
CA GLY A 236 -56.22 -38.41 -8.80
C GLY A 236 -55.94 -39.82 -9.33
N TYR A 237 -54.73 -40.09 -9.81
CA TYR A 237 -54.36 -41.41 -10.32
C TYR A 237 -54.20 -42.46 -9.21
N ALA A 238 -53.83 -42.08 -7.98
CA ALA A 238 -53.82 -43.03 -6.87
C ALA A 238 -55.24 -43.43 -6.44
N TYR A 239 -56.21 -42.51 -6.46
CA TYR A 239 -57.63 -42.85 -6.29
C TYR A 239 -58.11 -43.77 -7.41
N TRP A 240 -57.71 -43.52 -8.65
CA TRP A 240 -58.06 -44.38 -9.78
C TRP A 240 -57.57 -45.81 -9.57
N GLN A 241 -56.29 -45.98 -9.24
CA GLN A 241 -55.72 -47.31 -9.03
C GLN A 241 -56.31 -48.03 -7.82
N ARG A 242 -56.60 -47.29 -6.74
CA ARG A 242 -57.31 -47.86 -5.58
C ARG A 242 -58.74 -48.28 -5.94
N ALA A 243 -59.44 -47.51 -6.77
CA ALA A 243 -60.76 -47.87 -7.27
C ALA A 243 -60.70 -49.14 -8.12
N CYS A 244 -59.70 -49.27 -9.01
CA CYS A 244 -59.48 -50.49 -9.80
C CYS A 244 -59.30 -51.70 -8.87
N ALA A 245 -58.46 -51.56 -7.84
CA ALA A 245 -58.26 -52.61 -6.84
C ALA A 245 -59.55 -52.99 -6.09
N TYR A 246 -60.35 -52.01 -5.66
CA TYR A 246 -61.63 -52.27 -5.01
C TYR A 246 -62.67 -52.89 -5.93
N ALA A 247 -62.69 -52.51 -7.22
CA ALA A 247 -63.57 -53.11 -8.21
C ALA A 247 -63.24 -54.59 -8.46
N LEU A 248 -61.95 -54.94 -8.54
CA LEU A 248 -61.48 -56.33 -8.63
C LEU A 248 -61.83 -57.16 -7.37
N LEU A 249 -61.89 -56.51 -6.20
CA LEU A 249 -62.36 -57.12 -4.95
C LEU A 249 -63.89 -57.12 -4.78
N HIS A 250 -64.65 -56.69 -5.79
CA HIS A 250 -66.11 -56.54 -5.76
C HIS A 250 -66.64 -55.59 -4.66
N LYS A 251 -65.79 -54.68 -4.16
CA LYS A 251 -66.17 -53.63 -3.20
C LYS A 251 -66.70 -52.42 -3.96
N HIS A 252 -67.87 -52.59 -4.58
CA HIS A 252 -68.41 -51.60 -5.51
C HIS A 252 -68.68 -50.22 -4.90
N ALA A 253 -69.06 -50.14 -3.63
CA ALA A 253 -69.31 -48.86 -2.95
C ALA A 253 -68.01 -48.05 -2.77
N ASP A 254 -66.94 -48.70 -2.34
CA ASP A 254 -65.63 -48.08 -2.13
C ASP A 254 -65.01 -47.67 -3.47
N ALA A 255 -65.08 -48.55 -4.48
CA ALA A 255 -64.63 -48.25 -5.84
C ALA A 255 -65.35 -47.02 -6.41
N MET A 256 -66.67 -46.90 -6.26
CA MET A 256 -67.43 -45.74 -6.73
C MET A 256 -67.10 -44.43 -6.00
N ALA A 257 -66.73 -44.52 -4.71
CA ALA A 257 -66.28 -43.34 -3.97
C ALA A 257 -64.93 -42.85 -4.51
N ASP A 258 -63.98 -43.77 -4.71
CA ASP A 258 -62.65 -43.45 -5.22
C ASP A 258 -62.68 -43.00 -6.68
N ILE A 259 -63.54 -43.58 -7.54
CA ILE A 259 -63.74 -43.10 -8.91
C ILE A 259 -64.18 -41.63 -8.90
N ARG A 260 -65.11 -41.24 -8.00
CA ARG A 260 -65.56 -39.85 -7.93
C ARG A 260 -64.41 -38.90 -7.56
N MET A 261 -63.61 -39.27 -6.57
CA MET A 261 -62.43 -38.49 -6.17
C MET A 261 -61.39 -38.43 -7.31
N ALA A 262 -61.13 -39.55 -7.99
CA ALA A 262 -60.23 -39.60 -9.12
C ALA A 262 -60.65 -38.64 -10.25
N LEU A 263 -61.95 -38.57 -10.55
CA LEU A 263 -62.51 -37.67 -11.56
C LEU A 263 -62.54 -36.19 -11.12
N GLU A 264 -62.68 -35.93 -9.83
CA GLU A 264 -62.60 -34.57 -9.27
C GLU A 264 -61.19 -34.00 -9.42
N TYR A 265 -60.18 -34.78 -9.05
CA TYR A 265 -58.77 -34.36 -9.11
C TYR A 265 -58.13 -34.52 -10.48
N SER A 266 -58.60 -35.48 -11.28
CA SER A 266 -58.08 -35.77 -12.63
C SER A 266 -59.24 -35.98 -13.62
N PRO A 267 -59.87 -34.89 -14.10
CA PRO A 267 -61.03 -34.96 -14.99
C PRO A 267 -60.78 -35.65 -16.33
N ASN A 268 -59.51 -35.74 -16.76
CA ASN A 268 -59.08 -36.44 -17.96
C ASN A 268 -59.34 -37.96 -17.90
N LEU A 269 -59.35 -38.55 -16.70
CA LEU A 269 -59.65 -39.97 -16.49
C LEU A 269 -61.08 -40.34 -16.86
N ARG A 270 -61.99 -39.36 -17.00
CA ARG A 270 -63.38 -39.61 -17.40
C ARG A 270 -63.49 -40.35 -18.73
N ASN A 271 -62.59 -40.05 -19.67
CA ASN A 271 -62.57 -40.70 -20.98
C ASN A 271 -62.17 -42.18 -20.88
N GLU A 272 -61.42 -42.56 -19.84
CA GLU A 272 -60.91 -43.92 -19.64
C GLU A 272 -61.90 -44.84 -18.90
N LEU A 273 -62.97 -44.29 -18.29
CA LEU A 273 -63.95 -45.06 -17.50
C LEU A 273 -64.53 -46.27 -18.24
N LEU A 274 -64.83 -46.11 -19.54
CA LEU A 274 -65.41 -47.16 -20.36
C LEU A 274 -64.37 -48.13 -20.94
N HIS A 275 -63.09 -47.79 -20.83
CA HIS A 275 -61.98 -48.56 -21.41
C HIS A 275 -61.21 -49.33 -20.34
N GLU A 276 -61.38 -48.95 -19.07
CA GLU A 276 -60.78 -49.63 -17.94
C GLU A 276 -61.42 -50.99 -17.67
N SER A 277 -60.60 -52.03 -17.75
CA SER A 277 -61.06 -53.42 -17.64
C SER A 277 -61.53 -53.78 -16.23
N ALA A 278 -60.92 -53.18 -15.21
CA ALA A 278 -61.26 -53.41 -13.80
C ALA A 278 -62.70 -52.98 -13.47
N PHE A 279 -63.24 -52.01 -14.20
CA PHE A 279 -64.59 -51.47 -13.98
C PHE A 279 -65.69 -52.21 -14.73
N ALA A 280 -65.37 -53.27 -15.48
CA ALA A 280 -66.37 -54.07 -16.17
C ALA A 280 -67.50 -54.56 -15.25
N SER A 281 -67.18 -54.84 -13.98
CA SER A 281 -68.16 -55.26 -12.95
C SER A 281 -69.08 -54.14 -12.46
N LEU A 282 -68.74 -52.87 -12.75
CA LEU A 282 -69.48 -51.68 -12.34
C LEU A 282 -70.38 -51.11 -13.44
N HIS A 283 -70.24 -51.55 -14.69
CA HIS A 283 -71.02 -51.02 -15.83
C HIS A 283 -72.53 -51.20 -15.68
N ASP A 284 -72.97 -52.24 -14.96
CA ASP A 284 -74.38 -52.50 -14.68
C ASP A 284 -74.96 -51.62 -13.56
N ASN A 285 -74.13 -50.79 -12.90
CA ASN A 285 -74.56 -49.92 -11.81
C ASN A 285 -75.08 -48.56 -12.35
N ASP A 286 -76.30 -48.20 -12.00
CA ASP A 286 -76.91 -46.91 -12.36
C ASP A 286 -76.05 -45.71 -11.93
N SER A 287 -75.35 -45.82 -10.79
CA SER A 287 -74.46 -44.76 -10.27
C SER A 287 -73.19 -44.59 -11.11
N PHE A 288 -72.71 -45.65 -11.74
CA PHE A 288 -71.57 -45.60 -12.67
C PHE A 288 -72.01 -44.93 -13.98
N ASN A 289 -73.18 -45.32 -14.48
CA ASN A 289 -73.77 -44.73 -15.68
C ASN A 289 -74.09 -43.23 -15.52
N SER A 290 -74.44 -42.76 -14.33
CA SER A 290 -74.60 -41.32 -14.08
C SER A 290 -73.29 -40.54 -14.19
N LEU A 291 -72.16 -41.10 -13.73
CA LEU A 291 -70.85 -40.42 -13.83
C LEU A 291 -70.39 -40.24 -15.28
N LEU A 292 -70.77 -41.17 -16.16
CA LEU A 292 -70.53 -41.05 -17.61
C LEU A 292 -71.35 -39.91 -18.22
N ASN A 293 -72.62 -39.79 -17.80
CA ASN A 293 -73.58 -38.83 -18.36
C ASN A 293 -73.49 -37.42 -17.78
N GLU A 294 -72.81 -37.21 -16.65
CA GLU A 294 -72.50 -35.89 -16.05
C GLU A 294 -71.57 -35.02 -16.92
N SER A 295 -71.26 -35.43 -18.16
CA SER A 295 -70.46 -34.71 -19.14
C SER A 295 -71.28 -34.09 -20.29
N ALA A 296 -72.60 -33.98 -20.15
CA ALA A 296 -73.49 -33.27 -21.08
C ALA A 296 -73.91 -31.88 -20.57
#